data_AF-F0RNM8-F1
#
_entry.id   AF-F0RNM8-F1
#
_cell.length_a   1.000
_cell.length_b   1.000
_cell.length_c   1.000
_cell.angle_alpha   90.00
_cell.angle_beta   90.00
_cell.angle_gamma   90.00
#
_symmetry.space_group_name_H-M   'P 1'
#
loop_
_entity.id
_entity.type
_entity.pdbx_description
1 polymer ?
#
loop_
_entity_poly.entity_id
_entity_poly.type
_entity_poly.pdbx_seq_one_letter_code
_entity_poly.pdbx_strand_id
1 'polypeptide(L)'
;MTPSDFLTLILTEIGWNLAVWVPTTLLSLLFIRTVLGVPMRELAAEIEDRQTAAIGAVFFWASLGFALLFSRMVAAPTPMTDLPWSQAFAWLGLAVGLSLLLFSLGVWAVFGTLARRKGESVSGYLRRELVAEHNLALSFVLGALFLVPVVVAYHVTL
;
A
#
# COMPACT_ATOMS: atom_id res chain seq x y z
N MET A 1 2.03 26.02 -11.90
CA MET A 1 1.05 25.14 -11.22
C MET A 1 0.24 26.00 -10.29
N THR A 2 -1.08 26.02 -10.44
CA THR A 2 -1.92 26.78 -9.50
C THR A 2 -2.12 25.95 -8.22
N PRO A 3 -2.39 26.59 -7.06
CA PRO A 3 -2.70 25.87 -5.83
C PRO A 3 -3.90 24.90 -5.97
N SER A 4 -4.86 25.21 -6.83
CA SER A 4 -6.01 24.34 -7.14
C SER A 4 -5.62 23.08 -7.89
N ASP A 5 -4.67 23.15 -8.82
CA ASP A 5 -4.18 21.97 -9.56
C ASP A 5 -3.44 21.02 -8.61
N PHE A 6 -2.68 21.58 -7.67
CA PHE A 6 -1.95 20.82 -6.66
C PHE A 6 -2.89 20.10 -5.68
N LEU A 7 -3.91 20.80 -5.19
CA LEU A 7 -4.88 20.21 -4.28
C LEU A 7 -5.68 19.09 -4.98
N THR A 8 -6.08 19.31 -6.23
CA THR A 8 -6.80 18.32 -7.03
C THR A 8 -5.97 17.05 -7.25
N LEU A 9 -4.68 17.20 -7.53
CA LEU A 9 -3.76 16.08 -7.67
C LEU A 9 -3.66 15.27 -6.38
N ILE A 10 -3.43 15.93 -5.23
CA ILE A 10 -3.32 15.26 -3.94
C ILE A 10 -4.59 14.47 -3.63
N LEU A 11 -5.76 15.09 -3.81
CA LEU A 11 -7.05 14.44 -3.56
C LEU A 11 -7.29 13.25 -4.50
N THR A 12 -6.88 13.37 -5.76
CA THR A 12 -6.99 12.29 -6.75
C THR A 12 -6.12 11.09 -6.37
N GLU A 13 -4.87 11.35 -6.02
CA GLU A 13 -3.91 10.32 -5.60
C GLU A 13 -4.35 9.62 -4.32
N ILE A 14 -4.77 10.38 -3.30
CA ILE A 14 -5.33 9.81 -2.05
C ILE A 14 -6.59 8.99 -2.38
N GLY A 15 -7.49 9.54 -3.20
CA GLY A 15 -8.74 8.89 -3.59
C GLY A 15 -8.52 7.53 -4.25
N TRP A 16 -7.59 7.45 -5.22
CA TRP A 16 -7.27 6.19 -5.90
C TRP A 16 -6.56 5.19 -5.00
N ASN A 17 -5.61 5.64 -4.18
CA ASN A 17 -4.94 4.75 -3.21
C ASN A 17 -5.96 4.12 -2.25
N LEU A 18 -6.89 4.91 -1.71
CA LEU A 18 -7.98 4.42 -0.87
C LEU A 18 -8.93 3.50 -1.65
N ALA A 19 -9.27 3.85 -2.88
CA ALA A 19 -10.13 3.04 -3.74
C ALA A 19 -9.55 1.66 -4.06
N VAL A 20 -8.21 1.49 -4.01
CA VAL A 20 -7.56 0.19 -4.14
C VAL A 20 -7.36 -0.48 -2.78
N TRP A 21 -6.90 0.24 -1.76
CA TRP A 21 -6.63 -0.33 -0.43
C TRP A 21 -7.88 -0.85 0.25
N VAL A 22 -8.99 -0.12 0.24
CA VAL A 22 -10.23 -0.54 0.91
C VAL A 22 -10.74 -1.89 0.37
N PRO A 23 -10.98 -2.08 -0.93
CA PRO A 23 -11.43 -3.38 -1.43
C PRO A 23 -10.37 -4.47 -1.27
N THR A 24 -9.08 -4.13 -1.40
CA THR A 24 -7.99 -5.07 -1.10
C THR A 24 -8.11 -5.61 0.32
N THR A 25 -8.17 -4.72 1.32
CA THR A 25 -8.27 -5.11 2.72
C THR A 25 -9.54 -5.90 2.98
N LEU A 26 -10.70 -5.44 2.50
CA LEU A 26 -11.97 -6.13 2.73
C LEU A 26 -12.00 -7.53 2.12
N LEU A 27 -11.55 -7.67 0.86
CA LEU A 27 -11.52 -8.96 0.18
C LEU A 27 -10.51 -9.91 0.82
N SER A 28 -9.31 -9.42 1.18
CA SER A 28 -8.31 -10.21 1.86
C SER A 28 -8.82 -10.73 3.20
N LEU A 29 -9.41 -9.86 4.03
CA LEU A 29 -9.98 -10.27 5.32
C LEU A 29 -11.12 -11.27 5.16
N LEU A 30 -12.00 -11.06 4.17
CA LEU A 30 -13.06 -12.01 3.85
C LEU A 30 -12.48 -13.38 3.47
N PHE A 31 -11.52 -13.41 2.55
CA PHE A 31 -10.87 -14.64 2.09
C PHE A 31 -10.16 -15.37 3.23
N ILE A 32 -9.41 -14.64 4.07
CA ILE A 32 -8.73 -15.22 5.24
C ILE A 32 -9.75 -15.86 6.20
N ARG A 33 -10.89 -15.21 6.43
CA ARG A 33 -11.95 -15.76 7.28
C ARG A 33 -12.63 -16.98 6.67
N THR A 34 -13.03 -16.90 5.40
CA THR A 34 -13.90 -17.91 4.79
C THR A 34 -13.14 -19.10 4.23
N VAL A 35 -11.94 -18.88 3.69
CA VAL A 35 -11.14 -19.90 3.02
C VAL A 35 -10.05 -20.46 3.93
N LEU A 36 -9.32 -19.58 4.64
CA LEU A 36 -8.27 -20.03 5.56
C LEU A 36 -8.82 -20.36 6.96
N GLY A 37 -10.07 -20.01 7.26
CA GLY A 37 -10.71 -20.31 8.54
C GLY A 37 -10.16 -19.50 9.73
N VAL A 38 -9.34 -18.49 9.48
CA VAL A 38 -8.69 -17.71 10.53
C VAL A 38 -9.67 -16.65 11.05
N PRO A 39 -10.02 -16.65 12.34
CA PRO A 39 -10.87 -15.63 12.91
C PRO A 39 -10.11 -14.31 13.04
N MET A 40 -10.79 -13.18 12.82
CA MET A 40 -10.18 -11.84 12.80
C MET A 40 -9.40 -11.50 14.08
N ARG A 41 -9.84 -12.02 15.23
CA ARG A 41 -9.19 -11.83 16.53
C ARG A 41 -7.80 -12.49 16.63
N GLU A 42 -7.56 -13.53 15.84
CA GLU A 42 -6.30 -14.29 15.82
C GLU A 42 -5.38 -13.82 14.69
N LEU A 43 -5.84 -12.93 13.79
CA LEU A 43 -5.08 -12.48 12.62
C LEU A 43 -3.70 -11.94 12.98
N ALA A 44 -3.60 -11.10 14.02
CA ALA A 44 -2.33 -10.56 14.47
C ALA A 44 -1.39 -11.66 15.01
N ALA A 45 -1.92 -12.63 15.76
CA ALA A 45 -1.15 -13.77 16.26
C ALA A 45 -0.70 -14.70 15.12
N GLU A 46 -1.53 -14.87 14.10
CA GLU A 46 -1.16 -15.62 12.90
C GLU A 46 -0.05 -14.92 12.08
N ILE A 47 -0.09 -13.59 12.01
CA ILE A 47 0.93 -12.81 11.29
C ILE A 47 2.24 -12.78 12.09
N GLU A 48 2.21 -12.57 13.39
CA GLU A 48 3.41 -12.36 14.23
C GLU A 48 3.95 -13.66 14.83
N ASP A 49 3.10 -14.40 15.55
CA ASP A 49 3.55 -15.55 16.36
C ASP A 49 3.70 -16.82 15.49
N ARG A 50 2.79 -17.02 14.53
CA ARG A 50 2.80 -18.19 13.63
C ARG A 50 3.45 -17.89 12.28
N GLN A 51 3.68 -16.62 11.98
CA GLN A 51 4.33 -16.15 10.76
C GLN A 51 3.72 -16.74 9.48
N THR A 52 2.39 -16.89 9.46
CA THR A 52 1.66 -17.59 8.40
C THR A 52 1.74 -16.80 7.09
N ALA A 53 2.73 -17.13 6.26
CA ALA A 53 3.01 -16.44 5.01
C ALA A 53 1.80 -16.36 4.06
N ALA A 54 0.90 -17.35 4.11
CA ALA A 54 -0.33 -17.36 3.33
C ALA A 54 -1.21 -16.13 3.58
N ILE A 55 -1.27 -15.63 4.82
CA ILE A 55 -2.07 -14.44 5.16
C ILE A 55 -1.48 -13.20 4.49
N GLY A 56 -0.16 -13.01 4.61
CA GLY A 56 0.53 -11.93 3.93
C GLY A 56 0.39 -12.01 2.41
N ALA A 57 0.52 -13.21 1.85
CA ALA A 57 0.36 -13.44 0.42
C ALA A 57 -1.04 -13.06 -0.08
N VAL A 58 -2.11 -13.31 0.70
CA VAL A 58 -3.47 -12.90 0.33
C VAL A 58 -3.59 -11.38 0.21
N PHE A 59 -2.99 -10.61 1.13
CA PHE A 59 -2.94 -9.14 1.01
C PHE A 59 -2.14 -8.70 -0.21
N PHE A 60 -0.99 -9.33 -0.47
CA PHE A 60 -0.14 -9.01 -1.60
C PHE A 60 -0.84 -9.26 -2.95
N TRP A 61 -1.42 -10.44 -3.14
CA TRP A 61 -2.08 -10.80 -4.39
C TRP A 61 -3.37 -10.02 -4.63
N ALA A 62 -4.16 -9.76 -3.59
CA ALA A 62 -5.34 -8.90 -3.71
C ALA A 62 -4.93 -7.47 -4.08
N SER A 63 -3.90 -6.92 -3.42
CA SER A 63 -3.34 -5.60 -3.73
C SER A 63 -2.88 -5.51 -5.18
N LEU A 64 -2.10 -6.48 -5.65
CA LEU A 64 -1.66 -6.54 -7.05
C LEU A 64 -2.83 -6.63 -8.03
N GLY A 65 -3.79 -7.51 -7.77
CA GLY A 65 -4.97 -7.68 -8.62
C GLY A 65 -5.81 -6.41 -8.73
N PHE A 66 -6.12 -5.76 -7.60
CA PHE A 66 -6.87 -4.52 -7.61
C PHE A 66 -6.08 -3.35 -8.18
N ALA A 67 -4.79 -3.23 -7.87
CA ALA A 67 -3.94 -2.20 -8.44
C ALA A 67 -3.94 -2.28 -9.97
N LEU A 68 -3.77 -3.47 -10.55
CA LEU A 68 -3.82 -3.70 -12.00
C LEU A 68 -5.22 -3.51 -12.61
N LEU A 69 -6.28 -3.85 -11.88
CA LEU A 69 -7.65 -3.65 -12.36
C LEU A 69 -8.02 -2.17 -12.40
N PHE A 70 -7.72 -1.46 -11.31
CA PHE A 70 -8.00 -0.04 -11.17
C PHE A 70 -7.08 0.81 -12.02
N SER A 71 -5.87 0.35 -12.33
CA SER A 71 -4.97 1.05 -13.24
C SER A 71 -5.55 1.24 -14.65
N ARG A 72 -6.48 0.35 -15.07
CA ARG A 72 -7.23 0.50 -16.32
C ARG A 72 -8.41 1.47 -16.23
N MET A 73 -8.85 1.80 -15.01
CA MET A 73 -9.97 2.71 -14.75
C MET A 73 -9.51 4.13 -14.41
N VAL A 74 -8.24 4.30 -14.00
CA VAL A 74 -7.60 5.61 -13.97
C VAL A 74 -7.65 6.14 -15.40
N ALA A 75 -8.49 7.15 -15.61
CA ALA A 75 -8.73 7.75 -16.92
C ALA A 75 -7.37 8.07 -17.57
N ALA A 76 -7.24 7.73 -18.86
CA ALA A 76 -6.03 7.97 -19.64
C ALA A 76 -5.45 9.34 -19.26
N PRO A 77 -4.26 9.39 -18.65
CA PRO A 77 -3.70 10.67 -18.25
C PRO A 77 -3.64 11.56 -19.49
N THR A 78 -3.85 12.86 -19.28
CA THR A 78 -3.56 13.86 -20.31
C THR A 78 -2.18 13.51 -20.87
N PRO A 79 -2.04 13.23 -22.18
CA PRO A 79 -0.83 12.63 -22.71
C PRO A 79 0.39 13.48 -22.34
N MET A 80 1.24 12.94 -21.46
CA MET A 80 2.47 13.62 -21.01
C MET A 80 3.46 13.85 -22.16
N THR A 81 3.21 13.25 -23.34
CA THR A 81 3.98 13.46 -24.57
C THR A 81 3.99 14.92 -25.03
N ASP A 82 3.02 15.73 -24.60
CA ASP A 82 2.93 17.15 -24.99
C ASP A 82 3.60 18.10 -23.97
N LEU A 83 4.14 17.57 -22.86
CA LEU A 83 4.79 18.37 -21.82
C LEU A 83 6.30 18.52 -22.06
N PRO A 84 6.88 19.70 -21.77
CA PRO A 84 8.33 19.84 -21.72
C PRO A 84 8.92 18.96 -20.61
N TRP A 85 10.07 18.33 -20.88
CA TRP A 85 10.74 17.37 -19.99
C TRP A 85 10.87 17.85 -18.54
N SER A 86 11.14 19.13 -18.31
CA SER A 86 11.26 19.70 -16.96
C SER A 86 9.98 19.60 -16.14
N GLN A 87 8.82 19.73 -16.79
CA GLN A 87 7.53 19.55 -16.13
C GLN A 87 7.24 18.08 -15.89
N ALA A 88 7.50 17.20 -16.87
CA ALA A 88 7.34 15.75 -16.69
C ALA A 88 8.18 15.21 -15.50
N PHE A 89 9.43 15.64 -15.36
CA PHE A 89 10.26 15.28 -14.21
C PHE A 89 9.75 15.84 -12.88
N ALA A 90 9.22 17.07 -12.87
CA ALA A 90 8.61 17.64 -11.68
C ALA A 90 7.37 16.86 -11.23
N TRP A 91 6.53 16.43 -12.19
CA TRP A 91 5.35 15.59 -11.93
C TRP A 91 5.74 14.22 -11.38
N LEU A 92 6.70 13.56 -12.01
CA LEU A 92 7.21 12.27 -11.54
C LEU A 92 7.76 12.38 -10.11
N GLY A 93 8.56 13.40 -9.82
CA GLY A 93 9.12 13.63 -8.49
C GLY A 93 8.04 13.83 -7.42
N LEU A 94 6.98 14.57 -7.75
CA LEU A 94 5.85 14.80 -6.85
C LEU A 94 5.09 13.51 -6.58
N ALA A 95 4.77 12.73 -7.62
CA ALA A 95 4.03 11.48 -7.47
C ALA A 95 4.82 10.42 -6.71
N VAL A 96 6.13 10.33 -6.94
CA VAL A 96 7.04 9.47 -6.13
C VAL A 96 7.04 9.94 -4.67
N GLY A 97 7.17 11.25 -4.42
CA GLY A 97 7.15 11.80 -3.07
C GLY A 97 5.84 11.51 -2.33
N LEU A 98 4.71 11.67 -3.02
CA LEU A 98 3.39 11.38 -2.45
C LEU A 98 3.19 9.88 -2.23
N SER A 99 3.67 9.04 -3.15
CA SER A 99 3.65 7.58 -2.99
C SER A 99 4.42 7.12 -1.76
N LEU A 100 5.62 7.67 -1.55
CA LEU A 100 6.44 7.38 -0.38
C LEU A 100 5.79 7.88 0.91
N LEU A 101 5.12 9.03 0.88
CA LEU A 101 4.37 9.55 2.01
C LEU A 101 3.21 8.62 2.37
N LEU A 102 2.38 8.25 1.39
CA LEU A 102 1.25 7.34 1.58
C LEU A 102 1.70 5.97 2.06
N PHE A 103 2.76 5.42 1.45
CA PHE A 103 3.38 4.19 1.92
C PHE A 103 3.82 4.29 3.38
N SER A 104 4.53 5.36 3.76
CA SER A 104 5.00 5.57 5.14
C SER A 104 3.85 5.67 6.14
N LEU A 105 2.77 6.36 5.76
CA LEU A 105 1.55 6.44 6.57
C LEU A 105 0.86 5.09 6.69
N GLY A 106 0.78 4.31 5.60
CA GLY A 106 0.22 2.96 5.60
C GLY A 106 1.02 2.01 6.49
N VAL A 107 2.35 2.06 6.40
CA VAL A 107 3.27 1.32 7.28
C VAL A 107 3.00 1.69 8.75
N TRP A 108 2.92 2.98 9.05
CA TRP A 108 2.67 3.43 10.42
C TRP A 108 1.28 3.00 10.91
N ALA A 109 0.24 3.11 10.08
CA ALA A 109 -1.12 2.71 10.43
C ALA A 109 -1.25 1.20 10.65
N VAL A 110 -0.69 0.38 9.76
CA VAL A 110 -0.79 -1.09 9.86
C VAL A 110 0.12 -1.60 10.97
N PHE A 111 1.43 -1.36 10.88
CA PHE A 111 2.38 -1.93 11.83
C PHE A 111 2.37 -1.22 13.19
N GLY A 112 1.93 0.03 13.26
CA GLY A 112 1.70 0.71 14.54
C GLY A 112 0.57 0.07 15.36
N THR A 113 -0.44 -0.50 14.70
CA THR A 113 -1.51 -1.25 15.40
C THR A 113 -1.09 -2.67 15.80
N LEU A 114 -0.10 -3.23 15.11
CA LEU A 114 0.46 -4.56 15.39
C LEU A 114 1.59 -4.51 16.44
N ALA A 115 2.30 -3.39 16.58
CA ALA A 115 3.40 -3.23 17.54
C ALA A 115 2.95 -3.49 18.99
N ARG A 116 3.18 -4.72 19.47
CA ARG A 116 2.68 -5.21 20.76
C ARG A 116 3.63 -5.00 21.95
N ARG A 117 4.93 -4.75 21.73
CA ARG A 117 5.88 -4.60 22.85
C ARG A 117 5.88 -3.16 23.35
N LYS A 118 5.65 -2.98 24.66
CA LYS A 118 5.65 -1.65 25.31
C LYS A 118 6.96 -0.91 25.00
N GLY A 119 6.84 0.27 24.37
CA GLY A 119 7.96 1.16 24.07
C GLY A 119 8.74 0.83 22.80
N GLU A 120 8.31 -0.16 22.00
CA GLU A 120 8.93 -0.47 20.72
C GLU A 120 8.46 0.52 19.64
N SER A 121 9.40 1.08 18.86
CA SER A 121 9.08 1.90 17.70
C SER A 121 8.69 1.01 16.51
N VAL A 122 7.92 1.55 15.56
CA VAL A 122 7.56 0.84 14.30
C VAL A 122 8.81 0.36 13.55
N SER A 123 9.89 1.15 13.55
CA SER A 123 11.16 0.76 12.95
C SER A 123 11.86 -0.38 13.69
N GLY A 124 11.79 -0.39 15.03
CA GLY A 124 12.31 -1.47 15.86
C GLY A 124 11.54 -2.77 15.63
N TYR A 125 10.22 -2.67 15.58
CA TYR A 125 9.31 -3.76 15.24
C TYR A 125 9.64 -4.37 13.87
N LEU A 126 9.69 -3.55 12.81
CA LEU A 126 10.00 -4.02 11.46
C LEU A 126 11.39 -4.67 11.39
N ARG A 127 12.39 -4.10 12.08
CA ARG A 127 13.73 -4.70 12.13
C ARG A 127 13.70 -6.07 12.80
N ARG A 128 13.00 -6.22 13.92
CA ARG A 128 12.88 -7.50 14.61
C ARG A 128 12.18 -8.52 13.71
N GLU A 129 10.98 -8.19 13.25
CA GLU A 129 10.14 -9.10 12.50
C GLU A 129 10.75 -9.48 11.14
N LEU A 130 11.22 -8.51 10.36
CA LEU A 130 11.69 -8.75 8.99
C LEU A 130 13.14 -9.26 8.95
N VAL A 131 14.02 -8.78 9.84
CA VAL A 131 15.45 -9.10 9.78
C VAL A 131 15.84 -10.19 10.76
N ALA A 132 15.37 -10.13 12.01
CA ALA A 132 15.74 -11.14 13.00
C ALA A 132 14.87 -12.40 12.86
N GLU A 133 13.55 -12.21 12.73
CA GLU A 133 12.57 -13.30 12.76
C GLU A 133 12.15 -13.77 11.36
N HIS A 134 12.61 -13.10 10.30
CA HIS A 134 12.37 -13.45 8.89
C HIS A 134 10.88 -13.65 8.55
N ASN A 135 10.02 -12.83 9.16
CA ASN A 135 8.58 -12.94 9.03
C ASN A 135 8.12 -12.62 7.59
N LEU A 136 7.84 -13.67 6.83
CA LEU A 136 7.40 -13.57 5.43
C LEU A 136 6.00 -12.98 5.32
N ALA A 137 5.12 -13.20 6.29
CA ALA A 137 3.77 -12.64 6.28
C ALA A 137 3.82 -11.11 6.29
N LEU A 138 4.62 -10.53 7.20
CA LEU A 138 4.81 -9.08 7.27
C LEU A 138 5.53 -8.51 6.04
N SER A 139 6.47 -9.27 5.46
CA SER A 139 7.14 -8.91 4.22
C SER A 139 6.15 -8.75 3.05
N PHE A 140 5.20 -9.68 2.92
CA PHE A 140 4.15 -9.59 1.90
C PHE A 140 3.15 -8.46 2.17
N VAL A 141 2.78 -8.22 3.44
CA VAL A 141 1.92 -7.07 3.81
C VAL A 141 2.62 -5.75 3.47
N LEU A 142 3.92 -5.63 3.75
CA LEU A 142 4.71 -4.46 3.39
C LEU A 142 4.74 -4.25 1.86
N GLY A 143 4.94 -5.34 1.11
CA GLY A 143 4.84 -5.31 -0.35
C GLY A 143 3.47 -4.84 -0.84
N ALA A 144 2.39 -5.31 -0.22
CA ALA A 144 1.02 -4.92 -0.56
C ALA A 144 0.78 -3.41 -0.36
N LEU A 145 1.36 -2.83 0.70
CA LEU A 145 1.28 -1.40 1.01
C LEU A 145 2.08 -0.54 0.03
N PHE A 146 3.23 -1.02 -0.43
CA PHE A 146 4.07 -0.29 -1.38
C PHE A 146 3.54 -0.34 -2.81
N LEU A 147 2.95 -1.46 -3.20
CA LEU A 147 2.58 -1.72 -4.59
C LEU A 147 1.48 -0.78 -5.10
N VAL A 148 0.45 -0.53 -4.28
CA VAL A 148 -0.66 0.34 -4.66
C VAL A 148 -0.22 1.77 -5.01
N PRO A 149 0.47 2.52 -4.14
CA PRO A 149 0.86 3.89 -4.46
C PRO A 149 1.77 3.96 -5.68
N VAL A 150 2.67 2.99 -5.87
CA VAL A 150 3.53 2.94 -7.06
C VAL A 150 2.71 2.73 -8.34
N VAL A 151 1.78 1.78 -8.36
CA VAL A 151 0.96 1.50 -9.54
C VAL A 151 0.02 2.66 -9.83
N VAL A 152 -0.60 3.25 -8.79
CA VAL A 152 -1.46 4.42 -8.92
C VAL A 152 -0.67 5.60 -9.46
N ALA A 153 0.46 5.95 -8.84
CA ALA A 153 1.32 7.04 -9.30
C ALA A 153 1.78 6.83 -10.74
N TYR A 154 2.18 5.61 -11.12
CA TYR A 154 2.55 5.31 -12.50
C TYR A 154 1.41 5.65 -13.48
N HIS A 155 0.17 5.26 -13.20
CA HIS A 155 -0.95 5.48 -14.14
C HIS A 155 -1.61 6.86 -14.04
N VAL A 156 -1.48 7.55 -12.91
CA VAL A 156 -1.95 8.93 -12.75
C VAL A 156 -0.96 9.90 -13.40
N THR A 157 0.34 9.56 -13.43
CA THR A 157 1.39 10.42 -14.00
C THR A 157 1.94 10.03 -15.36
N LEU A 158 1.74 8.82 -15.88
CA LEU A 158 2.26 8.40 -17.19
C LEU A 158 1.16 7.82 -18.06
#